data_AF-A0A257J7F5-F1
#
_entry.id   AF-A0A257J7F5-F1
#
_cell.length_a   1.000
_cell.length_b   1.000
_cell.length_c   1.000
_cell.angle_alpha   90.00
_cell.angle_beta   90.00
_cell.angle_gamma   90.00
#
_symmetry.space_group_name_H-M   'P 1'
#
loop_
_entity.id
_entity.type
_entity.pdbx_description
1 polymer ?
#
loop_
_entity_poly.entity_id
_entity_poly.type
_entity_poly.pdbx_seq_one_letter_code
_entity_poly.pdbx_strand_id
1 'polypeptide(L)'
;MFFLMNNTVLEIEPSEHVPELQGHRFRGLSFDEVMHLGRELFSQYPNLQITHPQRAQRLAYLIIVKAPGINAIQFTPPRQGCKPEEVGFRYCNLAFEVMANLVSRQKGDGLDSIWVDRLVWGRLAA
;
A
#
# COMPACT_ATOMS: atom_id res chain seq x y z
N MET A 1 -10.57 7.37 3.42
CA MET A 1 -9.16 7.68 3.78
C MET A 1 -8.27 7.40 2.57
N PHE A 2 -7.11 8.05 2.44
CA PHE A 2 -6.17 7.77 1.34
C PHE A 2 -4.95 6.99 1.83
N PHE A 3 -4.44 6.12 0.98
CA PHE A 3 -3.25 5.31 1.25
C PHE A 3 -2.39 5.21 0.00
N LEU A 4 -1.11 5.56 0.08
CA LEU A 4 -0.18 5.43 -1.05
C LEU A 4 0.38 4.01 -1.10
N MET A 5 0.13 3.29 -2.20
CA MET A 5 0.75 1.99 -2.48
C MET A 5 1.60 2.08 -3.74
N ASN A 6 2.91 1.94 -3.57
CA ASN A 6 3.94 2.16 -4.57
C ASN A 6 3.82 3.57 -5.19
N ASN A 7 3.13 3.67 -6.33
CA ASN A 7 2.91 4.87 -7.13
C ASN A 7 1.43 5.21 -7.32
N THR A 8 0.53 4.58 -6.56
CA THR A 8 -0.92 4.76 -6.68
C THR A 8 -1.53 5.13 -5.34
N VAL A 9 -2.30 6.21 -5.31
CA VAL A 9 -3.10 6.58 -4.14
C VAL A 9 -4.42 5.82 -4.20
N LEU A 10 -4.62 4.97 -3.20
CA LEU A 10 -5.83 4.19 -3.01
C LEU A 10 -6.80 4.97 -2.13
N GLU A 11 -8.04 5.09 -2.59
CA GLU A 11 -9.14 5.51 -1.74
C GLU A 11 -9.64 4.29 -0.94
N ILE A 12 -9.49 4.38 0.37
CA ILE A 12 -9.91 3.38 1.34
C ILE A 12 -11.22 3.89 1.93
N GLU A 13 -12.32 3.34 1.47
CA GLU A 13 -13.61 3.57 2.11
C GLU A 13 -13.61 2.87 3.47
N PRO A 14 -14.00 3.56 4.56
CA PRO A 14 -14.37 2.89 5.79
C PRO A 14 -15.58 2.05 5.42
N SER A 15 -15.36 0.75 5.26
CA SER A 15 -16.37 -0.14 4.73
C SER A 15 -17.55 -0.23 5.70
N GLU A 16 -18.68 0.39 5.36
CA GLU A 16 -20.00 -0.01 5.89
C GLU A 16 -20.34 -1.47 5.50
N HIS A 17 -19.57 -2.06 4.56
CA HIS A 17 -19.85 -3.34 3.90
C HIS A 17 -18.78 -4.43 4.12
N VAL A 18 -17.86 -4.31 5.08
CA VAL A 18 -17.14 -5.52 5.54
C VAL A 18 -18.10 -6.25 6.46
N PRO A 19 -18.62 -7.44 6.10
CA PRO A 19 -19.49 -8.18 7.00
C PRO A 19 -18.73 -8.36 8.31
N GLU A 20 -19.39 -8.07 9.43
CA GLU A 20 -18.88 -8.16 10.80
C GLU A 20 -18.13 -9.48 11.08
N LEU A 21 -18.41 -10.51 10.27
CA LEU A 21 -17.75 -11.81 10.20
C LEU A 21 -16.24 -11.79 9.86
N GLN A 22 -15.69 -10.74 9.24
CA GLN A 22 -14.24 -10.66 8.96
C GLN A 22 -13.43 -9.99 10.08
N GLY A 23 -14.06 -9.21 10.96
CA GLY A 23 -13.38 -8.58 12.10
C GLY A 23 -12.75 -9.61 13.05
N HIS A 24 -13.40 -10.77 13.23
CA HIS A 24 -12.85 -11.88 14.01
C HIS A 24 -11.69 -12.59 13.32
N ARG A 25 -11.74 -12.75 11.99
CA ARG A 25 -10.69 -13.43 11.21
C ARG A 25 -9.40 -12.63 11.12
N PHE A 26 -9.49 -11.29 11.17
CA PHE A 26 -8.33 -10.41 11.10
C PHE A 26 -7.79 -9.95 12.45
N ARG A 27 -8.49 -10.18 13.56
CA ARG A 27 -7.94 -9.89 14.90
C ARG A 27 -6.65 -10.65 15.18
N GLY A 28 -6.54 -11.89 14.69
CA GLY A 28 -5.37 -12.75 14.90
C GLY A 28 -4.12 -12.35 14.10
N LEU A 29 -4.25 -11.59 13.01
CA LEU A 29 -3.08 -11.24 12.20
C LEU A 29 -2.23 -10.16 12.89
N SER A 30 -0.95 -10.42 13.04
CA SER A 30 0.08 -9.45 13.36
C SER A 30 0.40 -8.55 12.17
N PHE A 31 1.09 -7.44 12.42
CA PHE A 31 1.60 -6.58 11.34
C PHE A 31 2.57 -7.35 10.41
N ASP A 32 3.43 -8.20 10.97
CA ASP A 32 4.40 -8.99 10.21
C ASP A 32 3.72 -9.99 9.27
N GLU A 33 2.63 -10.63 9.71
CA GLU A 33 1.83 -11.51 8.83
C GLU A 33 1.15 -10.72 7.69
N VAL A 34 0.69 -9.49 7.96
CA VAL A 34 0.15 -8.61 6.91
C VAL A 34 1.25 -8.19 5.93
N MET A 35 2.47 -7.92 6.41
CA MET A 35 3.61 -7.64 5.53
C MET A 35 3.99 -8.86 4.70
N HIS A 36 3.99 -10.05 5.27
CA HIS A 36 4.24 -11.30 4.54
C HIS A 36 3.22 -11.51 3.43
N LEU A 37 1.92 -11.32 3.73
CA LEU A 37 0.85 -11.36 2.73
C LEU A 37 1.06 -10.33 1.60
N GLY A 38 1.47 -9.10 1.96
CA GLY A 38 1.80 -8.09 0.96
C GLY A 38 2.92 -8.53 0.02
N ARG A 39 3.96 -9.15 0.56
CA ARG A 39 5.09 -9.68 -0.21
C ARG A 39 4.69 -10.84 -1.12
N GLU A 40 3.83 -11.75 -0.67
CA GLU A 40 3.25 -12.80 -1.51
C GLU A 40 2.49 -12.22 -2.71
N LEU A 41 1.62 -11.24 -2.43
CA LEU A 41 0.81 -10.59 -3.46
C LEU A 41 1.66 -9.85 -4.49
N PHE A 42 2.70 -9.12 -4.05
CA PHE A 42 3.59 -8.38 -4.95
C PHE A 42 4.62 -9.26 -5.66
N SER A 43 4.99 -10.41 -5.10
CA SER A 43 5.73 -11.45 -5.84
C SER A 43 4.91 -11.92 -7.04
N GLN A 44 3.63 -12.23 -6.83
CA GLN A 44 2.76 -12.74 -7.89
C GLN A 44 2.34 -11.64 -8.89
N TYR A 45 2.04 -10.44 -8.38
CA TYR A 45 1.55 -9.30 -9.14
C TYR A 45 2.36 -8.04 -8.81
N PRO A 46 3.49 -7.77 -9.51
CA PRO A 46 4.34 -6.61 -9.23
C PRO A 46 3.63 -5.25 -9.33
N ASN A 47 2.57 -5.17 -10.13
CA ASN A 47 1.70 -4.01 -10.27
C ASN A 47 0.31 -4.26 -9.66
N LEU A 48 0.24 -4.88 -8.47
CA LEU A 48 -1.00 -5.26 -7.78
C LEU A 48 -1.98 -4.07 -7.68
N GLN A 49 -1.47 -2.89 -7.35
CA GLN A 49 -2.23 -1.65 -7.20
C GLN A 49 -2.95 -1.20 -8.48
N ILE A 50 -2.45 -1.62 -9.65
CA ILE A 50 -3.03 -1.32 -10.96
C ILE A 50 -3.88 -2.49 -11.46
N THR A 51 -3.36 -3.71 -11.37
CA THR A 51 -3.97 -4.92 -11.96
C THR A 51 -5.08 -5.52 -11.10
N HIS A 52 -5.00 -5.34 -9.78
CA HIS A 52 -5.95 -5.90 -8.80
C HIS A 52 -6.27 -4.87 -7.70
N PRO A 53 -6.84 -3.70 -8.05
CA PRO A 53 -7.00 -2.56 -7.13
C PRO A 53 -7.81 -2.92 -5.87
N GLN A 54 -8.82 -3.78 -5.98
CA GLN A 54 -9.60 -4.24 -4.82
C GLN A 54 -8.76 -5.07 -3.83
N ARG A 55 -7.78 -5.85 -4.32
CA ARG A 55 -6.86 -6.60 -3.45
C ARG A 55 -5.88 -5.64 -2.78
N ALA A 56 -5.38 -4.67 -3.52
CA ALA A 56 -4.52 -3.61 -3.00
C ALA A 56 -5.22 -2.78 -1.91
N GLN A 57 -6.49 -2.40 -2.12
CA GLN A 57 -7.31 -1.69 -1.12
C GLN A 57 -7.50 -2.53 0.16
N ARG A 58 -7.80 -3.82 0.05
CA ARG A 58 -7.91 -4.71 1.22
C ARG A 58 -6.58 -4.84 1.97
N LEU A 59 -5.47 -4.97 1.25
CA LEU A 59 -4.14 -4.99 1.86
C LEU A 59 -3.85 -3.67 2.58
N ALA A 60 -4.09 -2.53 1.94
CA ALA A 60 -3.93 -1.21 2.55
C ALA A 60 -4.77 -1.08 3.84
N TYR A 61 -6.05 -1.47 3.79
CA TYR A 61 -6.92 -1.47 4.97
C TYR A 61 -6.35 -2.32 6.12
N LEU A 62 -5.85 -3.53 5.83
CA LEU A 62 -5.21 -4.38 6.85
C LEU A 62 -3.98 -3.70 7.46
N ILE A 63 -3.16 -3.04 6.64
CA ILE A 63 -1.97 -2.29 7.10
C ILE A 63 -2.38 -1.18 8.05
N ILE A 64 -3.38 -0.37 7.67
CA ILE A 64 -3.90 0.73 8.50
C ILE A 64 -4.42 0.22 9.84
N VAL A 65 -5.21 -0.87 9.83
CA VAL A 65 -5.79 -1.44 11.05
C VAL A 65 -4.71 -1.96 11.99
N LYS A 66 -3.62 -2.52 11.46
CA LYS A 66 -2.52 -3.10 12.27
C LYS A 66 -1.45 -2.09 12.65
N ALA A 67 -1.28 -1.02 11.87
CA ALA A 67 -0.34 0.05 12.11
C ALA A 67 -0.95 1.39 11.66
N PRO A 68 -1.80 2.02 12.48
CA PRO A 68 -2.52 3.25 12.12
C PRO A 68 -1.62 4.45 11.77
N GLY A 69 -0.35 4.41 12.18
CA GLY A 69 0.66 5.40 11.83
C GLY A 69 1.22 5.26 10.42
N ILE A 70 0.82 4.26 9.63
CA ILE A 70 1.29 4.05 8.26
C ILE A 70 0.18 4.42 7.28
N ASN A 71 0.50 5.30 6.34
CA ASN A 71 -0.40 5.66 5.24
C ASN A 71 0.28 5.57 3.86
N ALA A 72 1.51 5.05 3.80
CA ALA A 72 2.23 4.81 2.57
C ALA A 72 3.11 3.56 2.69
N ILE A 73 3.12 2.73 1.64
CA ILE A 73 4.01 1.57 1.51
C ILE A 73 4.51 1.41 0.08
N GLN A 74 5.76 0.96 -0.06
CA GLN A 74 6.38 0.54 -1.30
C GLN A 74 6.78 -0.92 -1.18
N PHE A 75 6.33 -1.77 -2.11
CA PHE A 75 6.84 -3.12 -2.32
C PHE A 75 7.70 -3.15 -3.59
N THR A 76 8.84 -3.81 -3.51
CA THR A 76 9.85 -3.87 -4.57
C THR A 76 10.22 -5.32 -4.86
N PRO A 77 9.42 -6.05 -5.65
CA PRO A 77 9.78 -7.39 -6.10
C PRO A 77 10.91 -7.31 -7.14
N PRO A 78 11.97 -8.12 -7.05
CA PRO A 78 13.05 -8.11 -8.04
C PRO A 78 12.61 -8.63 -9.42
N ARG A 79 11.62 -9.52 -9.44
CA ARG A 79 10.98 -10.07 -10.65
C ARG A 79 9.63 -10.68 -10.29
N GLN A 80 8.75 -10.85 -11.27
CA GLN A 80 7.51 -11.60 -11.08
C GLN A 80 7.81 -13.07 -10.71
N GLY A 81 7.06 -13.62 -9.75
CA GLY A 81 7.22 -14.98 -9.26
C GLY A 81 8.53 -15.21 -8.50
N CYS A 82 9.15 -14.16 -7.94
CA CYS A 82 10.20 -14.34 -6.94
C CYS A 82 9.65 -14.96 -5.66
N LYS A 83 10.50 -15.44 -4.76
CA LYS A 83 10.02 -15.85 -3.43
C LYS A 83 9.52 -14.61 -2.67
N PRO A 84 8.49 -14.73 -1.82
CA PRO A 84 8.01 -13.59 -1.02
C PRO A 84 9.14 -12.94 -0.20
N GLU A 85 10.09 -13.72 0.30
CA GLU A 85 11.23 -13.25 1.09
C GLU A 85 12.24 -12.41 0.29
N GLU A 86 12.15 -12.41 -1.04
CA GLU A 86 12.95 -11.56 -1.93
C GLU A 86 12.28 -10.20 -2.20
N VAL A 87 10.98 -10.06 -1.91
CA VAL A 87 10.25 -8.81 -2.12
C VAL A 87 10.64 -7.83 -1.01
N GLY A 88 11.38 -6.78 -1.36
CA GLY A 88 11.67 -5.69 -0.43
C GLY A 88 10.40 -4.89 -0.12
N PHE A 89 10.32 -4.27 1.05
CA PHE A 89 9.27 -3.31 1.35
C PHE A 89 9.77 -2.18 2.24
N ARG A 90 9.15 -1.00 2.11
CA ARG A 90 9.38 0.19 2.94
C ARG A 90 8.05 0.88 3.19
N TYR A 91 7.88 1.51 4.35
CA TYR A 91 6.66 2.22 4.70
C TYR A 91 6.98 3.52 5.43
N CYS A 92 6.05 4.47 5.41
CA CYS A 92 6.17 5.72 6.15
C CYS A 92 4.79 6.31 6.48
N ASN A 93 4.83 7.38 7.28
CA ASN A 93 3.71 8.28 7.50
C ASN A 93 3.92 9.55 6.69
N LEU A 94 3.04 9.80 5.73
CA LEU A 94 3.00 11.04 4.96
C LEU A 94 2.14 12.07 5.68
N ALA A 95 2.67 13.28 5.77
CA ALA A 95 1.89 14.44 6.18
C ALA A 95 0.66 14.63 5.28
N PHE A 96 -0.40 15.20 5.85
CA PHE A 96 -1.68 15.39 5.16
C PHE A 96 -1.52 16.16 3.84
N GLU A 97 -0.70 17.20 3.83
CA GLU A 97 -0.45 18.05 2.67
C GLU A 97 0.24 17.27 1.54
N VAL A 98 1.15 16.36 1.88
CA VAL A 98 1.82 15.48 0.90
C VAL A 98 0.80 14.54 0.27
N MET A 99 -0.05 13.90 1.09
CA MET A 99 -1.11 13.02 0.60
C MET A 99 -2.13 13.78 -0.27
N ALA A 100 -2.57 14.97 0.15
CA ALA A 100 -3.48 15.81 -0.61
C ALA A 100 -2.91 16.18 -2.00
N ASN A 101 -1.62 16.53 -2.06
CA ASN A 101 -0.92 16.79 -3.31
C ASN A 101 -0.87 15.55 -4.22
N LEU A 102 -0.61 14.37 -3.66
CA LEU A 102 -0.63 13.11 -4.42
C LEU A 102 -2.02 12.81 -4.99
N VAL A 103 -3.08 12.98 -4.20
CA VAL A 103 -4.48 12.81 -4.64
C VAL A 103 -4.81 13.77 -5.78
N SER A 104 -4.50 15.06 -5.63
CA SER A 104 -4.78 16.08 -6.64
C SER A 104 -4.09 15.76 -7.96
N ARG A 105 -2.82 15.35 -7.93
CA ARG A 105 -2.06 14.97 -9.12
C ARG A 105 -2.61 13.71 -9.78
N GLN A 106 -2.96 12.68 -9.01
CA GLN A 106 -3.53 11.46 -9.57
C GLN A 106 -4.84 11.71 -10.32
N LYS A 107 -5.65 12.68 -9.86
CA LYS A 107 -6.92 13.07 -10.51
C LYS A 107 -6.73 13.97 -11.75
N GLY A 108 -5.58 14.64 -11.86
CA GLY A 108 -5.23 15.49 -13.00
C GLY A 108 -4.45 14.71 -14.06
N ASP A 109 -3.21 15.14 -14.33
CA ASP A 109 -2.34 14.58 -15.38
C ASP A 109 -1.73 13.20 -15.03
N GLY A 110 -2.07 12.65 -13.87
CA GLY A 110 -1.59 11.36 -13.37
C GLY A 110 -0.41 11.48 -12.40
N LEU A 111 -0.08 10.36 -11.74
CA LEU A 111 1.10 10.25 -10.88
C LEU A 111 2.26 9.68 -11.69
N ASP A 112 3.29 10.50 -11.91
CA ASP A 112 4.58 10.02 -12.41
C ASP A 112 5.29 9.23 -11.30
N SER A 113 5.59 7.97 -11.58
CA SER A 113 6.35 7.08 -10.70
C SER A 113 7.69 7.69 -10.26
N ILE A 114 8.36 8.47 -11.12
CA ILE A 114 9.61 9.16 -10.79
C ILE A 114 9.36 10.26 -9.76
N TRP A 115 8.24 10.97 -9.88
CA TRP A 115 7.88 12.03 -8.95
C TRP A 115 7.51 11.48 -7.58
N VAL A 116 6.71 10.40 -7.54
CA VAL A 116 6.38 9.70 -6.29
C VAL A 116 7.65 9.17 -5.63
N ASP A 117 8.52 8.53 -6.41
CA ASP A 117 9.79 8.01 -5.91
C ASP A 117 10.63 9.13 -5.29
N ARG A 118 10.85 10.24 -5.98
CA ARG A 118 11.63 11.37 -5.42
C ARG A 118 11.01 12.01 -4.18
N LEU A 119 9.69 12.23 -4.19
CA LEU A 119 9.01 12.95 -3.12
C LEU A 119 8.89 12.11 -1.84
N VAL A 120 8.59 10.82 -2.01
CA VAL A 120 8.22 9.92 -0.91
C VAL A 120 9.33 8.94 -0.56
N TRP A 121 9.93 8.28 -1.55
CA TRP A 121 10.83 7.14 -1.34
C TRP A 121 12.33 7.53 -1.35
N GLY A 122 12.71 8.52 -2.14
CA GLY A 122 14.09 8.97 -2.34
C GLY A 122 14.66 9.74 -1.14
N ARG A 123 13.80 10.24 -0.23
CA ARG A 123 14.21 10.86 1.03
C ARG A 123 14.54 9.84 2.14
N LEU A 124 14.33 8.54 1.89
CA LEU A 124 14.63 7.45 2.83
C LEU A 124 15.88 6.64 2.43
N ALA A 125 16.56 7.04 1.36
CA ALA A 125 17.75 6.36 0.82
C ALA A 125 19.05 7.17 0.98
N ALA A 126 19.01 8.31 1.69
CA ALA A 126 20.15 9.17 1.98
C ALA A 126 20.52 9.13 3.45
#